data_AF-A0P4A1-F1
#
_entry.id   AF-A0P4A1-F1
#
_cell.length_a   1.000
_cell.length_b   1.000
_cell.length_c   1.000
_cell.angle_alpha   90.00
_cell.angle_beta   90.00
_cell.angle_gamma   90.00
#
_symmetry.space_group_name_H-M   'P 1'
#
loop_
_entity.id
_entity.type
_entity.pdbx_description
1 polymer ?
#
loop_
_entity_poly.entity_id
_entity_poly.type
_entity_poly.pdbx_seq_one_letter_code
_entity_poly.pdbx_strand_id
1 'polypeptide(L)'
;FAELKTTIHYSNRSGVRATCPDCHVPHEWTDKIARKMQASKEVWGKIFGTINTREKFLEHRLELAQHEWARLKANNSLECRNCHSADSMDITRQSGRASEAHQRFLFTGEKTCIDCHKGIAHRLPDMSQSAWHGENPEKMLKEATAFLATRQD
;
A
#
# COMPACT_ATOMS: atom_id res chain seq x y z
N PHE A 1 9.51 11.42 1.32
CA PHE A 1 9.07 12.60 0.54
C PHE A 1 9.80 12.76 -0.79
N ALA A 2 11.14 12.60 -0.85
CA ALA A 2 11.90 12.75 -2.10
C ALA A 2 11.36 11.91 -3.27
N GLU A 3 11.02 10.64 -3.01
CA GLU A 3 10.48 9.76 -4.06
C GLU A 3 9.06 10.12 -4.52
N LEU A 4 8.23 10.69 -3.64
CA LEU A 4 6.88 11.12 -4.02
C LEU A 4 6.93 12.22 -5.09
N LYS A 5 7.94 13.11 -5.01
CA LYS A 5 8.11 14.27 -5.91
C LYS A 5 8.15 13.92 -7.38
N THR A 6 8.58 12.70 -7.72
CA THR A 6 8.72 12.24 -9.11
C THR A 6 7.48 11.53 -9.64
N THR A 7 6.37 11.54 -8.89
CA THR A 7 5.15 10.77 -9.23
C THR A 7 3.96 11.68 -9.53
N ILE A 8 2.95 11.10 -10.18
CA ILE A 8 1.68 11.78 -10.48
C ILE A 8 0.93 12.23 -9.21
N HIS A 9 1.19 11.60 -8.07
CA HIS A 9 0.60 11.99 -6.78
C HIS A 9 1.17 13.31 -6.25
N TYR A 10 2.32 13.77 -6.76
CA TYR A 10 2.91 15.07 -6.40
C TYR A 10 2.59 16.18 -7.39
N SER A 11 2.65 15.89 -8.69
CA SER A 11 2.42 16.84 -9.78
C SER A 11 1.56 16.18 -10.86
N ASN A 12 0.37 16.73 -11.12
CA ASN A 12 -0.60 16.18 -12.07
C ASN A 12 -1.47 17.27 -12.69
N ARG A 13 -2.30 16.84 -13.64
CA ARG A 13 -3.20 17.69 -14.42
C ARG A 13 -4.48 18.14 -13.70
N SER A 14 -4.88 17.47 -12.61
CA SER A 14 -6.12 17.80 -11.90
C SER A 14 -5.90 18.82 -10.77
N GLY A 15 -4.66 19.03 -10.35
CA GLY A 15 -4.31 19.89 -9.22
C GLY A 15 -4.58 19.26 -7.84
N VAL A 16 -5.23 18.09 -7.78
CA VAL A 16 -5.44 17.34 -6.55
C VAL A 16 -4.14 16.64 -6.17
N ARG A 17 -3.64 16.90 -4.98
CA ARG A 17 -2.36 16.36 -4.52
C ARG A 17 -2.54 15.49 -3.30
N ALA A 18 -2.11 14.24 -3.41
CA ALA A 18 -1.98 13.36 -2.27
C ALA A 18 -0.66 13.64 -1.52
N THR A 19 -0.72 13.48 -0.22
CA THR A 19 0.39 13.61 0.73
C THR A 19 0.56 12.30 1.50
N CYS A 20 1.60 12.19 2.31
CA CYS A 20 1.89 10.98 3.07
C CYS A 20 0.69 10.43 3.87
N PRO A 21 -0.02 11.23 4.69
CA PRO A 21 -1.15 10.73 5.47
C PRO A 21 -2.31 10.23 4.61
N ASP A 22 -2.55 10.82 3.45
CA ASP A 22 -3.67 10.42 2.57
C ASP A 22 -3.56 8.95 2.11
N CYS A 23 -2.36 8.38 2.12
CA CYS A 23 -2.11 6.97 1.79
C CYS A 23 -1.73 6.09 2.99
N HIS A 24 -1.10 6.65 4.03
CA HIS A 24 -0.56 5.89 5.16
C HIS A 24 -1.39 6.00 6.45
N VAL A 25 -2.36 6.90 6.50
CA VAL A 25 -3.19 7.14 7.68
C VAL A 25 -4.66 7.14 7.25
N PRO A 26 -5.45 6.13 7.66
CA PRO A 26 -6.87 6.08 7.35
C PRO A 26 -7.61 7.34 7.80
N HIS A 27 -8.66 7.72 7.07
CA HIS A 27 -9.43 8.94 7.35
C HIS A 27 -10.39 8.75 8.53
N GLU A 28 -11.08 7.61 8.57
CA GLU A 28 -12.03 7.24 9.62
C GLU A 28 -11.36 7.12 10.98
N TRP A 29 -12.03 7.61 12.02
CA TRP A 29 -11.42 7.75 13.34
C TRP A 29 -10.92 6.43 13.91
N THR A 30 -11.74 5.37 13.84
CA THR A 30 -11.39 4.05 14.37
C THR A 30 -10.14 3.49 13.69
N ASP A 31 -10.09 3.51 12.35
CA ASP A 31 -8.95 3.00 11.58
C ASP A 31 -7.70 3.86 11.77
N LYS A 32 -7.87 5.17 11.91
CA LYS A 32 -6.80 6.12 12.21
C LYS A 32 -6.15 5.82 13.56
N ILE A 33 -6.96 5.60 14.60
CA ILE A 33 -6.46 5.25 15.93
C ILE A 33 -5.74 3.89 15.89
N ALA A 34 -6.32 2.88 15.24
CA ALA A 34 -5.67 1.58 15.08
C ALA A 34 -4.29 1.68 14.39
N ARG A 35 -4.17 2.50 13.34
CA ARG A 35 -2.88 2.72 12.66
C ARG A 35 -1.87 3.45 13.54
N LYS A 36 -2.31 4.44 14.32
CA LYS A 36 -1.45 5.14 15.28
C LYS A 36 -0.92 4.19 16.36
N MET A 37 -1.74 3.26 16.84
CA MET A 37 -1.30 2.22 17.78
C MET A 37 -0.24 1.31 17.15
N GLN A 38 -0.41 0.88 15.89
CA GLN A 38 0.62 0.10 15.18
C GLN A 38 1.90 0.90 14.95
N ALA A 39 1.77 2.20 14.61
CA ALA A 39 2.89 3.11 14.40
C ALA A 39 3.76 3.28 15.65
N SER A 40 3.23 3.03 16.85
CA SER A 40 4.02 3.12 18.08
C SER A 40 5.26 2.19 18.07
N LYS A 41 5.20 1.07 17.33
CA LYS A 41 6.36 0.18 17.11
C LYS A 41 7.49 0.86 16.34
N GLU A 42 7.16 1.79 15.44
CA GLU A 42 8.14 2.57 14.67
C GLU A 42 8.96 3.49 15.59
N VAL A 43 8.38 3.93 16.72
CA VAL A 43 9.10 4.70 17.75
C VAL A 43 10.20 3.85 18.38
N TRP A 44 9.90 2.60 18.72
CA TRP A 44 10.92 1.66 19.22
C TRP A 44 12.01 1.40 18.19
N GLY A 45 11.64 1.17 16.92
CA GLY A 45 12.59 1.03 15.82
C GLY A 45 13.48 2.28 15.65
N LYS A 46 12.96 3.47 15.92
CA LYS A 46 13.75 4.71 15.93
C LYS A 46 14.72 4.75 17.11
N ILE A 47 14.27 4.40 18.31
CA ILE A 47 15.09 4.37 19.54
C ILE A 47 16.25 3.39 19.39
N PHE A 48 15.99 2.19 18.88
CA PHE A 48 17.01 1.16 18.67
C PHE A 48 17.80 1.31 17.35
N GLY A 49 17.44 2.28 16.51
CA GLY A 49 18.14 2.57 15.27
C GLY A 49 18.06 1.45 14.23
N THR A 50 16.92 0.75 14.14
CA THR A 50 16.70 -0.37 13.19
C THR A 50 16.88 0.05 11.74
N ILE A 51 16.46 1.28 11.37
CA ILE A 51 16.53 1.82 9.99
C ILE A 51 17.14 3.22 9.93
N ASN A 52 18.08 3.54 10.83
CA ASN A 52 18.60 4.90 10.97
C ASN A 52 19.69 5.32 9.96
N THR A 53 20.13 4.39 9.10
CA THR A 53 21.02 4.68 7.96
C THR A 53 20.35 4.25 6.66
N ARG A 54 20.87 4.70 5.52
CA ARG A 54 20.31 4.34 4.22
C ARG A 54 20.47 2.85 3.95
N GLU A 55 21.59 2.28 4.32
CA GLU A 55 21.94 0.86 4.13
C GLU A 55 20.94 -0.01 4.90
N LYS A 56 20.75 0.27 6.20
CA LYS A 56 19.75 -0.41 7.03
C LYS A 56 18.33 -0.27 6.49
N PHE A 57 17.96 0.91 6.00
CA PHE A 57 16.65 1.10 5.36
C PHE A 57 16.52 0.24 4.09
N LEU A 58 17.55 0.16 3.26
CA LEU A 58 17.54 -0.62 2.03
C LEU A 58 17.43 -2.12 2.32
N GLU A 59 18.12 -2.62 3.34
CA GLU A 59 18.01 -4.00 3.84
C GLU A 59 16.57 -4.35 4.24
N HIS A 60 15.87 -3.44 4.92
CA HIS A 60 14.49 -3.64 5.38
C HIS A 60 13.43 -3.17 4.37
N ARG A 61 13.83 -2.59 3.22
CA ARG A 61 12.89 -1.89 2.32
C ARG A 61 11.79 -2.81 1.80
N LEU A 62 12.15 -4.04 1.44
CA LEU A 62 11.21 -5.02 0.93
C LEU A 62 10.19 -5.42 2.02
N GLU A 63 10.66 -5.73 3.22
CA GLU A 63 9.81 -6.07 4.36
C GLU A 63 8.83 -4.95 4.68
N LEU A 64 9.32 -3.71 4.82
CA LEU A 64 8.50 -2.54 5.10
C LEU A 64 7.45 -2.29 3.99
N ALA A 65 7.83 -2.47 2.73
CA ALA A 65 6.91 -2.35 1.62
C ALA A 65 5.83 -3.45 1.66
N GLN A 66 6.18 -4.68 2.01
CA GLN A 66 5.24 -5.79 2.14
C GLN A 66 4.23 -5.56 3.25
N HIS A 67 4.63 -5.00 4.39
CA HIS A 67 3.71 -4.63 5.46
C HIS A 67 2.65 -3.63 4.98
N GLU A 68 3.07 -2.58 4.27
CA GLU A 68 2.14 -1.58 3.75
C GLU A 68 1.27 -2.14 2.61
N TRP A 69 1.79 -2.99 1.73
CA TRP A 69 0.98 -3.67 0.71
C TRP A 69 -0.05 -4.62 1.32
N ALA A 70 0.33 -5.40 2.33
CA ALA A 70 -0.58 -6.30 3.03
C ALA A 70 -1.70 -5.50 3.71
N ARG A 71 -1.37 -4.38 4.36
CA ARG A 71 -2.35 -3.46 4.97
C ARG A 71 -3.34 -2.93 3.93
N LEU A 72 -2.82 -2.34 2.85
CA LEU A 72 -3.63 -1.79 1.76
C LEU A 72 -4.46 -2.87 1.05
N LYS A 73 -4.02 -4.13 1.04
CA LYS A 73 -4.81 -5.23 0.48
C LYS A 73 -5.93 -5.64 1.43
N ALA A 74 -5.61 -5.78 2.72
CA ALA A 74 -6.53 -6.25 3.75
C ALA A 74 -7.74 -5.31 3.94
N ASN A 75 -7.58 -4.01 3.67
CA ASN A 75 -8.68 -3.03 3.73
C ASN A 75 -9.27 -2.68 2.35
N ASN A 76 -9.08 -3.54 1.33
CA ASN A 76 -9.54 -3.30 -0.04
C ASN A 76 -9.06 -1.95 -0.62
N SER A 77 -7.83 -1.54 -0.30
CA SER A 77 -7.19 -0.31 -0.79
C SER A 77 -8.02 0.94 -0.52
N LEU A 78 -8.62 1.02 0.67
CA LEU A 78 -9.50 2.12 1.10
C LEU A 78 -8.89 3.50 0.83
N GLU A 79 -7.62 3.69 1.16
CA GLU A 79 -6.90 4.95 0.97
C GLU A 79 -6.76 5.35 -0.51
N CYS A 80 -6.68 4.37 -1.42
CA CYS A 80 -6.73 4.64 -2.85
C CYS A 80 -8.14 5.08 -3.27
N ARG A 81 -9.16 4.40 -2.73
CA ARG A 81 -10.58 4.58 -3.10
C ARG A 81 -11.18 5.89 -2.61
N ASN A 82 -10.62 6.48 -1.56
CA ASN A 82 -10.99 7.82 -1.10
C ASN A 82 -10.84 8.89 -2.20
N CYS A 83 -9.99 8.64 -3.21
CA CYS A 83 -9.79 9.52 -4.35
C CYS A 83 -10.10 8.86 -5.71
N HIS A 84 -9.98 7.53 -5.81
CA HIS A 84 -10.17 6.76 -7.04
C HIS A 84 -11.37 5.82 -6.93
N SER A 85 -12.56 6.34 -7.29
CA SER A 85 -13.76 5.51 -7.40
C SER A 85 -13.69 4.60 -8.63
N ALA A 86 -14.05 3.32 -8.46
CA ALA A 86 -14.23 2.39 -9.56
C ALA A 86 -15.42 2.80 -10.45
N ASP A 87 -16.49 3.34 -9.85
CA ASP A 87 -17.72 3.73 -10.56
C ASP A 87 -17.52 4.92 -11.49
N SER A 88 -16.58 5.80 -11.14
CA SER A 88 -16.24 6.99 -11.93
C SER A 88 -15.00 6.80 -12.80
N MET A 89 -14.50 5.57 -12.91
CA MET A 89 -13.29 5.27 -13.67
C MET A 89 -13.62 5.11 -15.17
N ASP A 90 -13.15 6.06 -15.97
CA ASP A 90 -13.26 5.98 -17.42
C ASP A 90 -12.17 5.04 -18.00
N ILE A 91 -12.55 3.79 -18.25
CA ILE A 91 -11.67 2.76 -18.80
C ILE A 91 -11.38 2.94 -20.30
N THR A 92 -12.16 3.72 -21.04
CA THR A 92 -11.92 3.93 -22.48
C THR A 92 -10.73 4.86 -22.72
N ARG A 93 -10.31 5.58 -21.68
CA ARG A 93 -9.12 6.45 -21.68
C ARG A 93 -7.85 5.78 -21.14
N GLN A 94 -7.94 4.50 -20.79
CA GLN A 94 -6.81 3.72 -20.30
C GLN A 94 -6.12 2.97 -21.46
N SER A 95 -4.93 2.44 -21.22
CA SER A 95 -4.32 1.50 -22.17
C SER A 95 -5.17 0.22 -22.24
N GLY A 96 -5.15 -0.48 -23.38
CA GLY A 96 -5.95 -1.70 -23.56
C GLY A 96 -5.73 -2.73 -22.45
N ARG A 97 -4.46 -2.95 -22.07
CA ARG A 97 -4.09 -3.84 -20.96
C ARG A 97 -4.68 -3.41 -19.61
N ALA A 98 -4.64 -2.11 -19.29
CA ALA A 98 -5.16 -1.61 -18.02
C ALA A 98 -6.69 -1.71 -17.98
N SER A 99 -7.36 -1.38 -19.08
CA SER A 99 -8.81 -1.50 -19.22
C SER A 99 -9.28 -2.95 -19.02
N GLU A 100 -8.63 -3.91 -19.69
CA GLU A 100 -8.93 -5.34 -19.53
C GLU A 100 -8.70 -5.82 -18.09
N ALA A 101 -7.56 -5.45 -17.50
CA ALA A 101 -7.23 -5.84 -16.12
C ALA A 101 -8.23 -5.26 -15.10
N HIS A 102 -8.64 -4.01 -15.24
CA HIS A 102 -9.63 -3.41 -14.34
C HIS A 102 -11.00 -4.07 -14.48
N GLN A 103 -11.46 -4.33 -15.70
CA GLN A 103 -12.72 -5.04 -15.93
C GLN A 103 -12.71 -6.44 -15.33
N ARG A 104 -11.62 -7.18 -15.56
CA ARG A 104 -11.50 -8.58 -15.13
C ARG A 104 -11.32 -8.73 -13.63
N PHE A 105 -10.46 -7.90 -13.03
CA PHE A 105 -9.98 -8.13 -11.67
C PHE A 105 -10.48 -7.10 -10.65
N LEU A 106 -10.56 -5.83 -11.03
CA LEU A 106 -10.94 -4.77 -10.09
C LEU A 106 -12.46 -4.70 -9.91
N PHE A 107 -13.22 -4.67 -11.01
CA PHE A 107 -14.68 -4.48 -10.97
C PHE A 107 -15.43 -5.74 -10.50
N THR A 108 -14.83 -6.91 -10.66
CA THR A 108 -15.33 -8.18 -10.09
C THR A 108 -14.99 -8.33 -8.60
N GLY A 109 -14.11 -7.48 -8.07
CA GLY A 109 -13.61 -7.58 -6.70
C GLY A 109 -12.55 -8.68 -6.49
N GLU A 110 -12.07 -9.34 -7.55
CA GLU A 110 -11.05 -10.39 -7.45
C GLU A 110 -9.70 -9.84 -6.93
N LYS A 111 -9.36 -8.60 -7.30
CA LYS A 111 -8.14 -7.91 -6.86
C LYS A 111 -8.40 -6.48 -6.44
N THR A 112 -7.55 -5.97 -5.56
CA THR A 112 -7.56 -4.61 -5.05
C THR A 112 -6.55 -3.74 -5.82
N CYS A 113 -6.55 -2.42 -5.62
CA CYS A 113 -5.62 -1.52 -6.31
C CYS A 113 -4.15 -1.91 -6.09
N ILE A 114 -3.80 -2.26 -4.85
CA ILE A 114 -2.41 -2.51 -4.48
C ILE A 114 -1.87 -3.86 -4.96
N ASP A 115 -2.73 -4.77 -5.42
CA ASP A 115 -2.30 -6.04 -6.02
C ASP A 115 -1.46 -5.80 -7.28
N CYS A 116 -1.78 -4.75 -8.05
CA CYS A 116 -1.06 -4.37 -9.26
C CYS A 116 -0.24 -3.08 -9.10
N HIS A 117 -0.74 -2.07 -8.41
CA HIS A 117 -0.12 -0.73 -8.35
C HIS A 117 0.93 -0.58 -7.24
N LYS A 118 1.87 -1.52 -7.17
CA LYS A 118 3.01 -1.44 -6.26
C LYS A 118 4.01 -0.40 -6.77
N GLY A 119 4.58 0.39 -5.85
CA GLY A 119 5.57 1.42 -6.20
C GLY A 119 4.98 2.69 -6.81
N ILE A 120 3.72 3.00 -6.53
CA ILE A 120 3.01 4.16 -7.12
C ILE A 120 3.49 5.53 -6.57
N ALA A 121 4.03 5.55 -5.35
CA ALA A 121 4.53 6.74 -4.66
C ALA A 121 6.03 6.65 -4.30
N HIS A 122 6.59 5.44 -4.38
CA HIS A 122 7.94 5.09 -3.92
C HIS A 122 8.57 4.14 -4.93
N ARG A 123 9.89 4.15 -5.07
CA ARG A 123 10.58 3.17 -5.92
C ARG A 123 10.31 1.77 -5.36
N LEU A 124 10.07 0.83 -6.27
CA LEU A 124 9.95 -0.56 -5.90
C LEU A 124 11.24 -1.04 -5.20
N PRO A 125 11.13 -1.82 -4.12
CA PRO A 125 12.29 -2.50 -3.55
C PRO A 125 12.86 -3.52 -4.53
N ASP A 126 14.06 -4.03 -4.24
CA ASP A 126 14.53 -5.22 -4.93
C ASP A 126 13.57 -6.38 -4.63
N MET A 127 12.99 -6.94 -5.69
CA MET A 127 11.99 -8.00 -5.63
C MET A 127 12.61 -9.39 -5.74
N SER A 128 13.93 -9.51 -5.91
CA SER A 128 14.64 -10.79 -6.03
C SER A 128 14.38 -11.73 -4.85
N GLN A 129 14.19 -11.17 -3.65
CA GLN A 129 13.88 -11.90 -2.41
C GLN A 129 12.38 -11.94 -2.10
N SER A 130 11.53 -11.40 -2.96
CA SER A 130 10.10 -11.36 -2.72
C SER A 130 9.46 -12.73 -2.98
N ALA A 131 8.90 -13.33 -1.92
CA ALA A 131 8.04 -14.52 -2.04
C ALA A 131 6.67 -14.21 -2.71
N TRP A 132 6.54 -13.06 -3.36
CA TRP A 132 5.32 -12.59 -4.03
C TRP A 132 5.23 -13.06 -5.49
N HIS A 133 6.23 -13.80 -5.98
CA HIS A 133 6.11 -14.59 -7.19
C HIS A 133 5.41 -15.91 -6.89
N GLY A 134 4.09 -15.95 -7.11
CA GLY A 134 3.27 -17.16 -6.95
C GLY A 134 2.52 -17.16 -5.63
N GLU A 135 1.21 -16.91 -5.73
CA GLU A 135 0.24 -16.91 -4.64
C GLU A 135 0.34 -18.21 -3.82
N ASN A 136 0.77 -18.13 -2.55
CA ASN A 136 0.33 -19.07 -1.53
C ASN A 136 -0.69 -18.34 -0.63
N PRO A 137 -2.00 -18.45 -0.95
CA PRO A 137 -3.07 -17.78 -0.22
C PRO A 137 -3.09 -18.11 1.27
N GLU A 138 -2.65 -19.30 1.66
CA GLU A 138 -2.64 -19.74 3.06
C GLU A 138 -1.60 -18.97 3.88
N LYS A 139 -0.41 -18.72 3.31
CA LYS A 139 0.62 -17.93 3.99
C LYS A 139 0.17 -16.48 4.17
N MET A 140 -0.43 -15.89 3.13
CA MET A 140 -0.96 -14.53 3.19
C MET A 140 -2.12 -14.41 4.18
N LEU A 141 -3.04 -15.38 4.18
CA LEU A 141 -4.15 -15.41 5.13
C LEU A 141 -3.63 -15.58 6.55
N LYS A 142 -2.60 -16.41 6.78
CA LYS A 142 -2.00 -16.60 8.11
C LYS A 142 -1.28 -15.35 8.61
N GLU A 143 -0.56 -14.64 7.74
CA GLU A 143 0.10 -13.36 8.09
C GLU A 143 -0.91 -12.23 8.32
N ALA A 144 -1.95 -12.12 7.49
CA ALA A 144 -3.04 -11.16 7.67
C ALA A 144 -3.87 -11.48 8.92
N THR A 145 -4.14 -12.76 9.18
CA THR A 145 -4.89 -13.20 10.38
C THR A 145 -4.06 -13.02 11.64
N ALA A 146 -2.74 -13.26 11.61
CA ALA A 146 -1.85 -12.94 12.73
C ALA A 146 -1.85 -11.43 13.01
N PHE A 147 -1.85 -10.61 11.96
CA PHE A 147 -1.96 -9.15 12.09
C PHE A 147 -3.34 -8.69 12.61
N LEU A 148 -4.43 -9.37 12.25
CA LEU A 148 -5.78 -9.09 12.75
C LEU A 148 -6.02 -9.66 14.16
N ALA A 149 -5.39 -10.77 14.54
CA ALA A 149 -5.48 -11.36 15.87
C ALA A 149 -4.89 -10.44 16.95
N THR A 150 -3.88 -9.63 16.60
CA THR A 150 -3.38 -8.55 17.48
C THR A 150 -4.32 -7.34 17.64
N ARG A 151 -5.57 -7.42 17.14
CA ARG A 151 -6.61 -6.40 17.31
C ARG A 151 -7.74 -6.79 18.28
N GLN A 152 -7.71 -7.99 18.86
CA GLN A 152 -8.75 -8.43 19.82
C GLN A 152 -8.35 -8.26 21.29
N ASP A 153 -7.26 -7.54 21.55
CA ASP A 153 -6.75 -7.20 22.88
C ASP A 153 -6.70 -5.67 23.04
#